data_AF-A0A2W5TKQ5-F1
#
_entry.id   AF-A0A2W5TKQ5-F1
#
_cell.length_a   1.000
_cell.length_b   1.000
_cell.length_c   1.000
_cell.angle_alpha   90.00
_cell.angle_beta   90.00
_cell.angle_gamma   90.00
#
_symmetry.space_group_name_H-M   'P 1'
#
loop_
_entity.id
_entity.type
_entity.pdbx_description
1 polymer ?
#
loop_
_entity_poly.entity_id
_entity_poly.type
_entity_poly.pdbx_seq_one_letter_code
_entity_poly.pdbx_strand_id
1 'polypeptide(L)'
;MVAVTSNTFLLTVMELQSTQRRLSAELNSMSTAAAPEALREQLRSLRADVVQHLDQKDSFYDKLLSLAHQHDDAETERFMLKTAAEMKAQSQRVRRFFYDLDSMGAQVAATIFRKLEPGIQRRFETELQSTFPLAVRTACMSKRA
;
A
#
# COMPACT_ATOMS: atom_id res chain seq x y z
N MET A 1 -10.76 -25.24 -10.86
CA MET A 1 -10.76 -24.40 -9.64
C MET A 1 -9.77 -23.22 -9.71
N VAL A 2 -8.65 -23.34 -10.43
CA VAL A 2 -7.58 -22.31 -10.52
C VAL A 2 -8.01 -20.99 -11.18
N ALA A 3 -8.90 -21.03 -12.19
CA ALA A 3 -9.33 -19.82 -12.92
C ALA A 3 -10.15 -18.81 -12.06
N VAL A 4 -10.85 -19.30 -11.03
CA VAL A 4 -11.66 -18.45 -10.14
C VAL A 4 -10.76 -17.67 -9.19
N THR A 5 -9.71 -18.30 -8.65
CA THR A 5 -8.72 -17.67 -7.76
C THR A 5 -7.93 -16.57 -8.48
N SER A 6 -7.54 -16.78 -9.74
CA SER A 6 -6.79 -15.78 -10.51
C SER A 6 -7.63 -14.55 -10.88
N ASN A 7 -8.94 -14.71 -11.12
CA ASN A 7 -9.83 -13.58 -11.37
C ASN A 7 -10.08 -12.76 -10.09
N THR A 8 -10.31 -13.42 -8.94
CA THR A 8 -10.43 -12.71 -7.65
C THR A 8 -9.15 -11.96 -7.29
N PHE A 9 -7.99 -12.54 -7.55
CA PHE A 9 -6.70 -11.88 -7.31
C PHE A 9 -6.51 -10.62 -8.18
N LEU A 10 -6.85 -10.69 -9.47
CA LEU A 10 -6.78 -9.53 -10.37
C LEU A 10 -7.76 -8.41 -9.95
N LEU A 11 -8.95 -8.76 -9.46
CA LEU A 11 -9.87 -7.76 -8.88
C LEU A 11 -9.25 -7.08 -7.65
N THR A 12 -8.61 -7.84 -6.77
CA THR A 12 -7.88 -7.26 -5.63
C THR A 12 -6.78 -6.30 -6.09
N VAL A 13 -6.03 -6.62 -7.15
CA VAL A 13 -5.02 -5.71 -7.72
C VAL A 13 -5.65 -4.40 -8.17
N MET A 14 -6.78 -4.46 -8.90
CA MET A 14 -7.47 -3.26 -9.39
C MET A 14 -8.02 -2.41 -8.24
N GLU A 15 -8.61 -3.02 -7.21
CA GLU A 15 -9.12 -2.33 -6.03
C GLU A 15 -8.00 -1.64 -5.24
N LEU A 16 -6.86 -2.33 -5.05
CA LEU A 16 -5.68 -1.77 -4.41
C LEU A 16 -5.14 -0.58 -5.21
N GLN A 17 -5.01 -0.70 -6.53
CA GLN A 17 -4.55 0.38 -7.40
C GLN A 17 -5.47 1.61 -7.35
N SER A 18 -6.79 1.40 -7.40
CA SER A 18 -7.79 2.47 -7.33
C SER A 18 -7.72 3.21 -6.00
N THR A 19 -7.73 2.45 -4.89
CA THR A 19 -7.63 3.00 -3.53
C THR A 19 -6.33 3.76 -3.34
N GLN A 20 -5.22 3.22 -3.83
CA GLN A 20 -3.91 3.84 -3.74
C GLN A 20 -3.82 5.17 -4.49
N ARG A 21 -4.39 5.25 -5.70
CA ARG A 21 -4.43 6.51 -6.47
C ARG A 21 -5.25 7.58 -5.74
N ARG A 22 -6.40 7.20 -5.17
CA ARG A 22 -7.23 8.12 -4.37
C ARG A 22 -6.45 8.63 -3.15
N LEU A 23 -5.91 7.72 -2.33
CA LEU A 23 -5.15 8.07 -1.13
C LEU A 23 -3.91 8.90 -1.47
N SER A 24 -3.20 8.59 -2.56
CA SER A 24 -2.05 9.37 -3.03
C SER A 24 -2.43 10.83 -3.29
N ALA A 25 -3.53 11.06 -4.01
CA ALA A 25 -4.03 12.39 -4.32
C ALA A 25 -4.47 13.16 -3.06
N GLU A 26 -5.21 12.50 -2.17
CA GLU A 26 -5.67 13.08 -0.90
C GLU A 26 -4.47 13.47 -0.03
N LEU A 27 -3.52 12.56 0.22
CA LEU A 27 -2.34 12.82 1.06
C LEU A 27 -1.46 13.94 0.48
N ASN A 28 -1.27 13.97 -0.84
CA ASN A 28 -0.51 15.02 -1.51
C ASN A 28 -1.21 16.39 -1.39
N SER A 29 -2.53 16.43 -1.52
CA SER A 29 -3.29 17.68 -1.34
C SER A 29 -3.20 18.22 0.10
N MET A 30 -3.04 17.35 1.09
CA MET A 30 -2.90 17.72 2.50
C MET A 30 -1.49 18.21 2.86
N SER A 31 -0.45 17.75 2.15
CA SER A 31 0.94 18.10 2.46
C SER A 31 1.27 19.57 2.18
N THR A 32 0.54 20.22 1.27
CA THR A 32 0.91 21.50 0.65
C THR A 32 0.20 22.74 1.22
N ALA A 33 -0.92 22.63 1.94
CA ALA A 33 -1.74 23.82 2.24
C ALA A 33 -2.44 23.88 3.61
N ALA A 34 -2.41 22.82 4.43
CA ALA A 34 -3.24 22.78 5.63
C ALA A 34 -2.55 23.37 6.88
N ALA A 35 -3.27 24.23 7.59
CA ALA A 35 -2.92 24.62 8.96
C ALA A 35 -2.83 23.36 9.84
N PRO A 36 -1.92 23.29 10.84
CA PRO A 36 -1.64 22.06 11.59
C PRO A 36 -2.88 21.38 12.19
N GLU A 37 -3.84 22.14 12.72
CA GLU A 37 -5.08 21.59 13.28
C GLU A 37 -6.00 21.02 12.20
N ALA A 38 -6.19 21.73 11.09
CA ALA A 38 -6.97 21.26 9.96
C ALA A 38 -6.35 19.99 9.35
N LEU A 39 -5.01 19.95 9.24
CA LEU A 39 -4.28 18.78 8.79
C LEU A 39 -4.52 17.59 9.72
N ARG A 40 -4.42 17.78 11.04
CA ARG A 40 -4.65 16.69 12.01
C ARG A 40 -6.05 16.13 11.89
N GLU A 41 -7.06 16.97 11.70
CA GLU A 41 -8.45 16.53 11.55
C GLU A 41 -8.68 15.77 10.24
N GLN A 42 -8.10 16.24 9.14
CA GLN A 42 -8.13 15.52 7.86
C GLN A 42 -7.42 14.17 7.94
N LEU A 43 -6.29 14.09 8.64
CA LEU A 43 -5.60 12.83 8.88
C LEU A 43 -6.45 11.89 9.74
N ARG A 44 -7.18 12.39 10.74
CA ARG A 44 -8.12 11.57 11.50
C ARG A 44 -9.21 10.98 10.61
N SER A 45 -9.80 11.77 9.71
CA SER A 45 -10.84 11.27 8.81
C SER A 45 -10.31 10.19 7.86
N LEU A 46 -9.04 10.27 7.45
CA LEU A 46 -8.40 9.27 6.58
C LEU A 46 -7.85 8.04 7.31
N ARG A 47 -7.83 8.04 8.65
CA ARG A 47 -7.18 6.98 9.44
C ARG A 47 -7.68 5.59 9.05
N ALA A 48 -9.00 5.40 9.03
CA ALA A 48 -9.61 4.10 8.78
C ALA A 48 -9.23 3.58 7.39
N ASP A 49 -9.38 4.43 6.37
CA ASP A 49 -9.06 4.11 4.98
C ASP A 49 -7.59 3.74 4.79
N VAL A 50 -6.68 4.53 5.35
CA VAL A 50 -5.24 4.29 5.21
C VAL A 50 -4.85 3.00 5.93
N VAL A 51 -5.30 2.79 7.17
CA VAL A 51 -4.97 1.57 7.92
C VAL A 51 -5.52 0.33 7.21
N GLN A 52 -6.78 0.37 6.79
CA GLN A 52 -7.39 -0.73 6.04
C GLN A 52 -6.62 -1.03 4.74
N HIS A 53 -6.23 0.01 4.00
CA HIS A 53 -5.47 -0.17 2.76
C HIS A 53 -4.10 -0.80 3.01
N LEU A 54 -3.43 -0.44 4.11
CA LEU A 54 -2.16 -1.06 4.50
C LEU A 54 -2.32 -2.53 4.88
N ASP A 55 -3.40 -2.88 5.59
CA ASP A 55 -3.69 -4.27 5.97
C ASP A 55 -3.98 -5.14 4.74
N GLN A 56 -4.76 -4.61 3.80
CA GLN A 56 -5.02 -5.28 2.52
C GLN A 56 -3.72 -5.50 1.74
N LYS A 57 -2.80 -4.53 1.74
CA LYS A 57 -1.51 -4.63 1.04
C LYS A 57 -0.56 -5.63 1.68
N ASP A 58 -0.46 -5.62 3.00
CA ASP A 58 0.39 -6.56 3.72
C ASP A 58 -0.07 -8.01 3.47
N SER A 59 -1.39 -8.25 3.47
CA SER A 59 -1.98 -9.54 3.06
C SER A 59 -1.75 -9.86 1.58
N PHE A 60 -1.84 -8.86 0.71
CA PHE A 60 -1.63 -9.02 -0.73
C PHE A 60 -0.20 -9.46 -1.06
N TYR A 61 0.82 -8.94 -0.37
CA TYR A 61 2.21 -9.36 -0.62
C TYR A 61 2.43 -10.83 -0.32
N ASP A 62 1.82 -11.35 0.75
CA ASP A 62 1.90 -12.78 1.10
C ASP A 62 1.19 -13.65 0.06
N LYS A 63 0.04 -13.19 -0.42
CA LYS A 63 -0.69 -13.86 -1.51
C LYS A 63 0.10 -13.85 -2.81
N LEU A 64 0.74 -12.73 -3.16
CA LEU A 64 1.55 -12.62 -4.37
C LEU A 64 2.77 -13.54 -4.31
N LEU A 65 3.46 -13.60 -3.17
CA LEU A 65 4.58 -14.53 -2.98
C LEU A 65 4.13 -15.99 -3.11
N SER A 66 3.00 -16.34 -2.48
CA SER A 66 2.41 -17.68 -2.58
C SER A 66 2.02 -18.02 -4.02
N LEU A 67 1.44 -17.06 -4.75
CA LEU A 67 1.05 -17.23 -6.15
C LEU A 67 2.26 -17.38 -7.06
N ALA A 68 3.33 -16.62 -6.82
CA ALA A 68 4.58 -16.75 -7.56
C ALA A 68 5.20 -18.14 -7.38
N HIS A 69 5.20 -18.65 -6.15
CA HIS A 69 5.66 -20.01 -5.86
C HIS A 69 4.81 -21.08 -6.56
N GLN A 70 3.48 -20.93 -6.59
CA GLN A 70 2.57 -21.86 -7.28
C GLN A 70 2.74 -21.88 -8.80
N HIS A 71 3.29 -20.82 -9.39
CA HIS A 71 3.46 -20.69 -10.84
C HIS A 71 4.93 -20.74 -11.29
N ASP A 72 5.85 -21.16 -10.41
CA ASP A 72 7.28 -21.18 -10.65
C ASP A 72 7.83 -19.83 -11.19
N ASP A 73 7.24 -18.72 -10.73
CA ASP A 73 7.59 -17.37 -11.15
C ASP A 73 8.76 -16.82 -10.31
N ALA A 74 9.96 -17.32 -10.61
CA ALA A 74 11.19 -17.02 -9.86
C ALA A 74 11.54 -15.51 -9.83
N GLU A 75 11.15 -14.74 -10.85
CA GLU A 75 11.38 -13.29 -10.88
C GLU A 75 10.54 -12.59 -9.82
N THR A 76 9.24 -12.85 -9.81
CA THR A 76 8.32 -12.26 -8.83
C THR A 76 8.64 -12.71 -7.41
N GLU A 77 8.97 -13.99 -7.22
CA GLU A 77 9.38 -14.52 -5.93
C GLU A 77 10.61 -13.78 -5.37
N ARG A 78 11.69 -13.68 -6.16
CA ARG A 78 12.91 -12.95 -5.73
C ARG A 78 12.64 -11.48 -5.44
N PHE A 79 11.83 -10.83 -6.29
CA PHE A 79 11.44 -9.44 -6.07
C PHE A 79 10.68 -9.28 -4.74
N MET A 80 9.70 -10.14 -4.47
CA MET A 80 8.87 -10.07 -3.26
C MET A 80 9.66 -10.40 -1.99
N LEU A 81 10.58 -11.38 -2.02
CA LEU A 81 11.46 -11.69 -0.89
C LEU A 81 12.34 -10.50 -0.48
N LYS A 82 12.76 -9.68 -1.44
CA LYS A 82 13.55 -8.47 -1.18
C LYS A 82 12.70 -7.30 -0.68
N THR A 83 11.51 -7.11 -1.26
CA THR A 83 10.74 -5.85 -1.11
C THR A 83 9.61 -5.93 -0.09
N ALA A 84 9.02 -7.11 0.16
CA ALA A 84 7.86 -7.24 1.04
C ALA A 84 8.16 -6.83 2.48
N ALA A 85 9.33 -7.20 3.01
CA ALA A 85 9.74 -6.85 4.37
C ALA A 85 9.84 -5.33 4.55
N GLU A 86 10.42 -4.63 3.57
CA GLU A 86 10.55 -3.17 3.57
C GLU A 86 9.17 -2.49 3.50
N MET A 87 8.28 -2.97 2.62
CA MET A 87 6.93 -2.45 2.47
C MET A 87 6.10 -2.64 3.75
N LYS A 88 6.17 -3.81 4.40
CA LYS A 88 5.49 -4.06 5.68
C LYS A 88 6.07 -3.20 6.80
N ALA A 89 7.38 -3.00 6.85
CA ALA A 89 8.01 -2.10 7.81
C ALA A 89 7.57 -0.63 7.59
N GLN A 90 7.34 -0.21 6.35
CA GLN A 90 6.72 1.08 6.06
C GLN A 90 5.25 1.13 6.50
N SER A 91 4.44 0.09 6.21
CA SER A 91 3.06 -0.01 6.71
C SER A 91 3.02 0.17 8.23
N GLN A 92 3.92 -0.49 8.97
CA GLN A 92 3.96 -0.39 10.43
C GLN A 92 4.29 1.02 10.94
N ARG A 93 5.21 1.72 10.28
CA ARG A 93 5.54 3.12 10.62
C ARG A 93 4.33 4.05 10.43
N VAL A 94 3.59 3.86 9.33
CA VAL A 94 2.39 4.65 9.05
C VAL A 94 1.27 4.33 10.04
N ARG A 95 1.03 3.04 10.35
CA ARG A 95 0.06 2.64 11.38
C ARG A 95 0.37 3.27 12.73
N ARG A 96 1.63 3.21 13.15
CA ARG A 96 2.06 3.82 14.42
C ARG A 96 1.79 5.31 14.46
N PHE A 97 2.10 6.03 13.37
CA PHE A 97 1.77 7.44 13.26
C PHE A 97 0.26 7.70 13.44
N PHE A 98 -0.60 6.94 12.75
CA PHE A 98 -2.04 7.10 12.86
C PHE A 98 -2.61 6.71 14.24
N TYR A 99 -2.02 5.71 14.90
CA TYR A 99 -2.36 5.31 16.27
C TYR A 99 -2.02 6.42 17.26
N ASP A 100 -0.82 6.98 17.17
CA ASP A 100 -0.34 8.03 18.06
C ASP A 100 -0.97 9.41 17.74
N LEU A 101 -1.61 9.58 16.58
CA LEU A 101 -2.10 10.87 16.04
C LEU A 101 -2.95 11.68 17.03
N ASP A 102 -3.79 11.04 17.85
CA ASP A 102 -4.65 11.74 18.81
C ASP A 102 -3.92 12.18 20.07
N SER A 103 -2.84 11.49 20.42
CA SER A 103 -1.98 11.83 21.56
C SER A 103 -0.98 12.94 21.22
N MET A 104 -0.77 13.23 19.94
CA MET A 104 0.13 14.28 19.47
C MET A 104 -0.55 15.65 19.41
N GLY A 105 0.19 16.69 19.78
CA GLY A 105 -0.16 18.06 19.41
C GLY A 105 -0.16 18.24 17.89
N ALA A 106 -1.05 19.06 17.36
CA ALA A 106 -1.24 19.22 15.91
C ALA A 106 0.03 19.62 15.14
N GLN A 107 0.88 20.46 15.75
CA GLN A 107 2.16 20.82 15.18
C GLN A 107 3.10 19.61 15.01
N VAL A 108 3.15 18.74 16.02
CA VAL A 108 3.99 17.53 16.01
C VAL A 108 3.47 16.55 14.96
N ALA A 109 2.14 16.33 14.93
CA ALA A 109 1.49 15.51 13.92
C ALA A 109 1.80 16.00 12.50
N ALA A 110 1.69 17.30 12.25
CA ALA A 110 2.01 17.92 10.96
C ALA A 110 3.48 17.71 10.56
N THR A 111 4.42 17.90 11.50
CA THR A 111 5.85 17.69 11.23
C THR A 111 6.16 16.22 10.91
N ILE A 112 5.58 15.27 11.65
CA ILE A 112 5.81 13.85 11.39
C ILE A 112 5.17 13.44 10.06
N PHE A 113 3.94 13.88 9.79
CA PHE A 113 3.27 13.61 8.54
C PHE A 113 4.10 14.04 7.33
N ARG A 114 4.61 15.29 7.31
CA ARG A 114 5.45 15.81 6.21
C ARG A 114 6.76 15.03 6.02
N LYS A 115 7.26 14.36 7.05
CA LYS A 115 8.42 13.46 6.94
C LYS A 115 8.05 12.08 6.39
N LEU A 116 6.86 11.59 6.72
CA LEU A 116 6.38 10.28 6.29
C LEU A 116 5.82 10.28 4.87
N GLU A 117 5.11 11.35 4.49
CA GLU A 117 4.35 11.46 3.25
C GLU A 117 5.19 11.17 2.00
N PRO A 118 6.42 11.71 1.82
CA PRO A 118 7.23 11.39 0.64
C PRO A 118 7.60 9.90 0.56
N GLY A 119 7.79 9.26 1.72
CA GLY A 119 8.03 7.82 1.80
C GLY A 119 6.80 6.99 1.41
N ILE A 120 5.60 7.45 1.78
CA ILE A 120 4.33 6.81 1.38
C ILE A 120 4.14 6.96 -0.14
N GLN A 121 4.37 8.15 -0.70
CA GLN A 121 4.25 8.38 -2.14
C GLN A 121 5.23 7.53 -2.95
N ARG A 122 6.50 7.50 -2.56
CA ARG A 122 7.51 6.68 -3.25
C ARG A 122 7.15 5.19 -3.22
N ARG A 123 6.60 4.71 -2.10
CA ARG A 123 6.09 3.32 -2.01
C ARG A 123 4.97 3.10 -3.02
N PHE A 124 3.99 4.02 -3.07
CA PHE A 124 2.88 3.93 -4.01
C PHE A 124 3.36 3.92 -5.47
N GLU A 125 4.33 4.75 -5.82
CA GLU A 125 4.95 4.73 -7.14
C GLU A 125 5.61 3.39 -7.45
N THR A 126 6.39 2.86 -6.51
CA THR A 126 7.07 1.56 -6.66
C THR A 126 6.07 0.44 -6.92
N GLU A 127 4.94 0.44 -6.22
CA GLU A 127 3.93 -0.59 -6.39
C GLU A 127 3.20 -0.48 -7.73
N LEU A 128 2.92 0.74 -8.18
CA LEU A 128 2.32 0.99 -9.50
C LEU A 128 3.25 0.60 -10.64
N GLN A 129 4.55 0.86 -10.50
CA GLN A 129 5.54 0.62 -11.54
C GLN A 129 6.06 -0.82 -11.58
N SER A 130 6.09 -1.51 -10.45
CA SER A 130 6.75 -2.82 -10.36
C SER A 130 5.85 -3.89 -9.75
N THR A 131 5.32 -3.68 -8.54
CA THR A 131 4.63 -4.74 -7.80
C THR A 131 3.32 -5.19 -8.46
N PHE A 132 2.45 -4.25 -8.84
CA PHE A 132 1.18 -4.60 -9.49
C PHE A 132 1.37 -5.16 -10.91
N PRO A 133 2.26 -4.62 -11.77
CA PRO A 133 2.57 -5.25 -13.04
C PRO A 133 3.07 -6.70 -12.91
N LEU A 134 3.97 -6.97 -11.95
CA LEU A 134 4.41 -8.33 -11.64
C LEU A 134 3.24 -9.20 -11.20
N ALA A 135 2.38 -8.71 -10.30
CA ALA A 135 1.21 -9.43 -9.84
C ALA A 135 0.25 -9.82 -10.96
N VAL A 136 -0.01 -8.90 -11.90
CA VAL A 136 -0.85 -9.17 -13.08
C VAL A 136 -0.19 -10.23 -13.97
N ARG A 137 1.12 -10.12 -14.23
CA ARG A 137 1.88 -11.11 -15.00
C ARG A 137 1.77 -12.50 -14.37
N THR A 138 2.10 -12.63 -13.10
CA THR A 138 2.05 -13.91 -12.35
C THR A 138 0.65 -14.51 -12.40
N ALA A 139 -0.40 -13.72 -12.14
CA ALA A 139 -1.78 -14.20 -12.18
C ALA A 139 -2.24 -14.63 -13.58
N CYS A 140 -1.66 -14.07 -14.65
CA CYS A 140 -1.96 -14.47 -16.03
C CYS A 140 -1.22 -15.74 -16.47
N MET A 141 -0.08 -16.08 -15.85
CA MET A 141 0.64 -17.33 -16.12
C MET A 141 -0.21 -18.55 -15.75
N SER A 142 -1.04 -18.42 -14.71
CA SER A 142 -2.07 -19.39 -14.32
C SER A 142 -3.04 -19.81 -15.44
N LYS A 143 -3.24 -18.97 -16.47
CA LYS A 143 -4.23 -19.23 -17.54
C LYS A 143 -3.65 -20.04 -18.71
N ARG A 144 -2.34 -20.32 -18.70
CA ARG A 144 -1.63 -21.00 -19.79
C ARG A 144 -1.20 -22.44 -19.47
N ALA A 145 -1.32 -22.87 -18.22
CA ALA A 145 -1.11 -24.26 -17.78
C ALA A 145 -2.45 -24.99 -17.70
#